data_AF-A0A0F9C5A6-F1
#
_entry.id   AF-A0A0F9C5A6-F1
#
_cell.length_a   1.000
_cell.length_b   1.000
_cell.length_c   1.000
_cell.angle_alpha   90.00
_cell.angle_beta   90.00
_cell.angle_gamma   90.00
#
_symmetry.space_group_name_H-M   'P 1'
#
loop_
_entity.id
_entity.type
_entity.pdbx_description
1 polymer ?
#
loop_
_entity_poly.entity_id
_entity_poly.type
_entity_poly.pdbx_seq_one_letter_code
_entity_poly.pdbx_strand_id
1 'polypeptide(L)'
;GELKIFSVPLDIRGSPFQLKVWNTLSQIKYGKTASYLEIAKKIGKPTDARAIANANGQNSIAVIIPCHRIIGSDGSLTGYGGESK
;
A
#
# COMPACT_ATOMS: atom_id res chain seq x y z
N GLY A 1 20.07 -7.82 0.29
CA GLY A 1 19.81 -8.31 -1.07
C GLY A 1 20.16 -7.22 -2.07
N GLU A 2 20.56 -7.60 -3.28
CA GLU A 2 21.01 -6.66 -4.33
C GLU A 2 19.84 -6.03 -5.11
N LEU A 3 18.72 -6.75 -5.27
CA LEU A 3 17.53 -6.27 -5.96
C LEU A 3 16.75 -5.25 -5.10
N LYS A 4 16.57 -4.03 -5.62
CA LYS A 4 15.85 -2.93 -4.94
C LYS A 4 14.62 -2.42 -5.71
N ILE A 5 14.54 -2.67 -7.02
CA ILE A 5 13.50 -2.20 -7.92
C ILE A 5 13.04 -3.37 -8.78
N PHE A 6 11.72 -3.56 -8.91
CA PHE A 6 11.14 -4.54 -9.83
C PHE A 6 10.80 -3.85 -11.16
N SER A 7 11.17 -4.46 -12.29
CA SER A 7 10.90 -3.95 -13.64
C SER A 7 10.13 -4.97 -14.48
N VAL A 8 9.14 -5.62 -13.88
CA VAL A 8 8.30 -6.64 -14.52
C VAL A 8 6.95 -6.04 -14.92
N PRO A 9 6.37 -6.44 -16.06
CA PRO A 9 5.01 -6.05 -16.40
C PRO A 9 4.02 -6.68 -15.41
N LEU A 10 3.03 -5.90 -14.96
CA LEU A 10 1.99 -6.35 -14.04
C LEU A 10 0.60 -6.18 -14.67
N ASP A 11 -0.18 -7.26 -14.71
CA ASP A 11 -1.62 -7.19 -14.98
C ASP A 11 -2.35 -7.07 -13.62
N ILE A 12 -2.65 -5.84 -13.22
CA ILE A 12 -3.29 -5.54 -11.95
C ILE A 12 -4.79 -5.30 -12.19
N ARG A 13 -5.64 -6.08 -11.52
CA ARG A 13 -7.10 -5.97 -11.64
C ARG A 13 -7.72 -5.59 -10.31
N GLY A 14 -8.51 -4.52 -10.32
CA GLY A 14 -9.22 -4.03 -9.15
C GLY A 14 -10.12 -2.86 -9.52
N SER A 15 -10.89 -2.38 -8.55
CA SER A 15 -11.66 -1.15 -8.67
C SER A 15 -10.74 0.05 -8.93
N PRO A 16 -11.25 1.15 -9.52
CA PRO A 16 -10.47 2.37 -9.69
C PRO A 16 -9.83 2.88 -8.39
N PHE A 17 -10.51 2.68 -7.26
CA PHE A 17 -9.96 3.02 -5.94
C PHE A 17 -8.78 2.12 -5.55
N GLN A 18 -8.92 0.80 -5.68
CA GLN A 18 -7.83 -0.16 -5.41
C GLN A 18 -6.61 0.13 -6.28
N LEU A 19 -6.81 0.31 -7.59
CA LEU A 19 -5.73 0.64 -8.53
C LEU A 19 -4.99 1.93 -8.13
N LYS A 20 -5.74 2.98 -7.73
CA LYS A 20 -5.15 4.24 -7.27
C LYS A 20 -4.31 4.04 -5.99
N VAL A 21 -4.81 3.25 -5.04
CA VAL A 21 -4.08 2.91 -3.82
C VAL A 21 -2.80 2.15 -4.18
N TRP A 22 -2.91 1.04 -4.90
CA TRP A 22 -1.77 0.19 -5.26
C TRP A 22 -0.70 0.92 -6.07
N ASN A 23 -1.09 1.76 -7.03
CA ASN A 23 -0.15 2.61 -7.76
C ASN A 23 0.61 3.57 -6.85
N THR A 24 -0.05 4.09 -5.81
CA THR A 24 0.58 4.96 -4.80
C THR A 24 1.52 4.16 -3.90
N LEU A 25 1.14 2.94 -3.51
CA LEU A 25 1.99 2.04 -2.73
C LEU A 25 3.30 1.71 -3.46
N SER A 26 3.24 1.45 -4.77
CA SER A 26 4.40 1.13 -5.59
C SER A 26 5.45 2.25 -5.65
N GLN A 27 5.10 3.48 -5.27
CA GLN A 27 6.05 4.59 -5.17
C GLN A 27 6.88 4.58 -3.87
N ILE A 28 6.55 3.72 -2.90
CA ILE A 28 7.27 3.61 -1.63
C ILE A 28 8.57 2.86 -1.88
N LYS A 29 9.69 3.57 -1.75
CA LYS A 29 11.03 3.04 -2.00
C LYS A 29 11.40 1.89 -1.04
N TYR A 30 12.30 1.03 -1.51
CA TYR A 30 12.90 0.00 -0.67
C TYR A 30 13.50 0.60 0.61
N GLY A 31 13.26 -0.04 1.75
CA GLY A 31 13.75 0.41 3.06
C GLY A 31 13.06 1.67 3.61
N LYS A 32 11.94 2.10 3.01
CA LYS A 32 11.11 3.20 3.50
C LYS A 32 9.71 2.69 3.83
N THR A 33 9.08 3.35 4.80
CA THR A 33 7.68 3.13 5.18
C THR A 33 6.86 4.38 4.92
N ALA A 34 5.55 4.23 4.87
CA ALA A 34 4.59 5.33 4.87
C ALA A 34 3.40 4.96 5.76
N SER A 35 2.66 5.94 6.26
CA SER A 35 1.43 5.68 7.01
C SER A 35 0.19 5.61 6.13
N TYR A 36 -0.86 4.93 6.60
CA TYR A 36 -2.18 4.96 5.93
C TYR A 36 -2.68 6.38 5.68
N LEU A 37 -2.44 7.30 6.64
CA LEU A 37 -2.82 8.70 6.52
C LEU A 37 -2.02 9.44 5.43
N GLU A 38 -0.74 9.15 5.27
CA GLU A 38 0.07 9.74 4.20
C GLU A 38 -0.42 9.31 2.82
N ILE A 39 -0.77 8.03 2.66
CA ILE A 39 -1.38 7.53 1.42
C ILE A 39 -2.73 8.20 1.19
N ALA A 40 -3.55 8.33 2.24
CA ALA A 40 -4.86 8.99 2.20
C ALA A 40 -4.75 10.42 1.68
N LYS A 41 -3.78 11.19 2.19
CA LYS A 41 -3.48 12.55 1.72
C LYS A 41 -3.02 12.55 0.26
N LYS A 42 -2.10 11.65 -0.12
CA LYS A 42 -1.57 11.57 -1.50
C LYS A 42 -2.65 11.25 -2.54
N ILE A 43 -3.65 10.45 -2.20
CA ILE A 43 -4.74 10.12 -3.13
C ILE A 43 -5.92 11.09 -3.07
N GLY A 44 -5.83 12.16 -2.27
CA GLY A 44 -6.86 13.19 -2.13
C GLY A 44 -8.06 12.78 -1.27
N LYS A 45 -7.92 11.77 -0.40
CA LYS A 45 -8.96 11.23 0.46
C LYS A 45 -8.47 11.11 1.91
N PRO A 46 -8.17 12.23 2.59
CA PRO A 46 -7.48 12.23 3.89
C PRO A 46 -8.23 11.50 5.02
N THR A 47 -9.54 11.32 4.89
CA THR A 47 -10.42 10.61 5.85
C THR A 47 -10.49 9.10 5.62
N ASP A 48 -9.97 8.59 4.50
CA ASP A 48 -10.26 7.23 4.03
C ASP A 48 -9.18 6.21 4.44
N ALA A 49 -8.46 6.46 5.54
CA ALA A 49 -7.37 5.59 6.01
C ALA A 49 -7.81 4.12 6.15
N ARG A 50 -9.02 3.86 6.65
CA ARG A 50 -9.57 2.50 6.79
C ARG A 50 -9.86 1.83 5.45
N ALA A 51 -10.38 2.58 4.47
CA ALA A 51 -10.62 2.06 3.13
C ALA A 51 -9.30 1.71 2.42
N ILE A 52 -8.25 2.50 2.66
CA ILE A 52 -6.90 2.24 2.16
C ILE A 52 -6.31 0.99 2.82
N ALA A 53 -6.51 0.80 4.13
CA ALA A 53 -6.11 -0.44 4.81
C ALA A 53 -6.78 -1.68 4.21
N ASN A 54 -8.09 -1.61 3.93
CA ASN A 54 -8.79 -2.69 3.25
C ASN A 54 -8.24 -2.96 1.84
N ALA A 55 -8.00 -1.91 1.04
CA ALA A 55 -7.39 -2.05 -0.28
C ALA A 55 -5.96 -2.61 -0.21
N ASN A 56 -5.19 -2.25 0.81
CA ASN A 56 -3.85 -2.78 1.09
C ASN A 56 -3.89 -4.30 1.37
N GLY A 57 -4.87 -4.76 2.17
CA GLY A 57 -5.08 -6.17 2.47
C GLY A 57 -5.55 -7.00 1.27
N GLN A 58 -6.19 -6.37 0.28
CA GLN A 58 -6.65 -7.02 -0.95
C GLN A 58 -5.59 -7.09 -2.06
N ASN A 59 -4.36 -6.67 -1.79
CA ASN A 59 -3.28 -6.74 -2.76
C ASN A 59 -2.85 -8.21 -3.00
N SER A 60 -3.13 -8.73 -4.20
CA SER A 60 -2.75 -10.09 -4.62
C SER A 60 -1.30 -10.21 -5.12
N ILE A 61 -0.60 -9.09 -5.34
CA ILE A 61 0.78 -9.06 -5.86
C ILE A 61 1.71 -8.55 -4.75
N ALA A 62 1.84 -9.37 -3.69
CA ALA A 62 2.70 -9.05 -2.56
C ALA A 62 4.15 -8.83 -3.01
N VAL A 63 4.91 -8.08 -2.18
CA VAL A 63 6.33 -7.73 -2.39
C VAL A 63 6.58 -6.73 -3.52
N ILE A 64 6.04 -6.97 -4.72
CA ILE A 64 6.18 -6.05 -5.86
C ILE A 64 5.33 -4.80 -5.64
N ILE A 65 4.05 -4.97 -5.29
CA ILE A 65 3.23 -3.91 -4.71
C ILE A 65 3.50 -3.97 -3.20
N PRO A 66 4.19 -2.98 -2.61
CA PRO A 66 4.82 -3.13 -1.31
C PRO A 66 3.85 -2.84 -0.15
N CYS A 67 2.80 -3.64 -0.03
CA CYS A 67 1.79 -3.52 1.03
C CYS A 67 2.35 -3.68 2.46
N HIS A 68 3.52 -4.33 2.62
CA HIS A 68 4.25 -4.47 3.88
C HIS A 68 4.95 -3.18 4.34
N ARG A 69 4.98 -2.13 3.50
CA ARG A 69 5.64 -0.85 3.82
C ARG A 69 4.66 0.19 4.36
N ILE A 70 3.39 -0.16 4.54
CA ILE A 70 2.41 0.71 5.17
C ILE A 70 2.25 0.34 6.64
N ILE A 71 2.23 1.36 7.50
CA ILE A 71 2.09 1.22 8.95
C ILE A 71 1.03 2.21 9.49
N GLY A 72 0.64 2.03 10.75
CA GLY A 72 -0.16 3.01 11.48
C GLY A 72 0.58 4.34 11.59
N SER A 73 -0.17 5.45 11.68
CA SER A 73 0.42 6.79 11.86
C SER A 73 1.19 6.93 13.19
N ASP A 74 0.92 6.05 14.15
CA ASP A 74 1.59 5.91 15.44
C ASP A 74 2.85 5.02 15.39
N GLY A 75 3.19 4.49 14.21
CA GLY A 75 4.31 3.57 14.02
C GLY A 75 3.96 2.10 14.25
N SER A 76 2.71 1.76 14.57
CA SER A 76 2.28 0.37 14.78
C SER A 76 2.27 -0.43 13.47
N LEU A 77 2.68 -1.70 13.55
CA LEU A 77 2.53 -2.66 12.45
C LEU A 77 1.07 -3.12 12.41
N THR A 78 0.29 -2.63 11.44
CA THR A 78 -1.14 -2.94 11.28
C THR A 78 -1.51 -3.05 9.81
N GLY A 79 -2.60 -3.76 9.49
CA GLY A 79 -3.24 -3.76 8.16
C GLY A 79 -2.44 -4.39 7.01
N TYR A 80 -1.38 -5.15 7.31
CA TYR A 80 -0.76 -6.07 6.35
C TYR A 80 -1.52 -7.41 6.34
N GLY A 81 -1.87 -7.92 5.16
CA GLY A 81 -2.51 -9.24 5.01
C GLY A 81 -3.99 -9.34 5.43
N GLY A 82 -4.65 -8.22 5.72
CA GLY A 82 -6.10 -8.21 5.99
C GLY A 82 -6.51 -8.32 7.47
N GLU A 83 -5.57 -8.25 8.42
CA GLU A 83 -5.92 -8.12 9.84
C GLU A 83 -6.38 -6.69 10.17
N SER A 84 -7.61 -6.39 9.77
CA SER A 84 -8.40 -5.30 10.34
C SER A 84 -9.17 -5.88 11.52
N LYS A 85 -8.71 -5.68 12.76
CA LYS A 85 -9.61 -5.72 13.92
C LYS A 85 -10.48 -4.46 13.94
#